data_AF-A0A937GCN5-F1
#
_entry.id   AF-A0A937GCN5-F1
#
_cell.length_a   1.000
_cell.length_b   1.000
_cell.length_c   1.000
_cell.angle_alpha   90.00
_cell.angle_beta   90.00
_cell.angle_gamma   90.00
#
_symmetry.space_group_name_H-M   'P 1'
#
loop_
_entity.id
_entity.type
_entity.pdbx_description
1 polymer ?
#
loop_
_entity_poly.entity_id
_entity_poly.type
_entity_poly.pdbx_seq_one_letter_code
_entity_poly.pdbx_strand_id
1 'polypeptide(L)'
;MLTIITSPKGGSGVSVCAAAIAGAANAVLVDLDGDQPALLGTSPDATSTTVAQWMAPTPPPKVAEPGTLITRGDSNLDPGDADGWTRCARRLDALAMPVVVDAGCSTVPTALTGIPHQIFAVLRPCYLALHRWYRQGHHCTGVIVVDEPGRALGVDDVVRCVGAPLVAHVRWDPAIARAVDAGLLGVRRPAALAVLDALATRAL
;
A
#
# COMPACT_ATOMS: atom_id res chain seq x y z
N MET A 1 14.92 0.27 0.22
CA MET A 1 14.06 -0.24 1.31
C MET A 1 12.63 -0.28 0.80
N LEU A 2 11.99 -1.44 0.80
CA LEU A 2 10.67 -1.67 0.18
C LEU A 2 9.66 -2.17 1.23
N THR A 3 8.52 -1.48 1.29
CA THR A 3 7.38 -1.78 2.18
C THR A 3 6.14 -2.09 1.36
N ILE A 4 5.48 -3.21 1.63
CA ILE A 4 4.24 -3.61 0.96
C ILE A 4 3.05 -3.40 1.89
N ILE A 5 2.01 -2.75 1.40
CA ILE A 5 0.75 -2.54 2.11
C ILE A 5 -0.34 -3.34 1.40
N THR A 6 -1.05 -4.20 2.13
CA THR A 6 -2.04 -5.12 1.53
C THR A 6 -3.22 -5.37 2.47
N SER A 7 -4.32 -5.91 1.95
CA SER A 7 -5.47 -6.37 2.74
C SER A 7 -6.13 -7.59 2.08
N PRO A 8 -6.78 -8.48 2.83
CA PRO A 8 -7.54 -9.59 2.24
C PRO A 8 -8.89 -9.16 1.63
N LYS A 9 -9.27 -7.87 1.80
CA LYS A 9 -10.56 -7.32 1.35
C LYS A 9 -10.46 -5.84 1.05
N GLY A 10 -11.05 -5.42 -0.07
CA GLY A 10 -11.26 -4.01 -0.39
C GLY A 10 -12.07 -3.26 0.69
N GLY A 11 -11.86 -1.94 0.77
CA GLY A 11 -12.53 -1.06 1.74
C GLY A 11 -11.94 -1.10 3.16
N SER A 12 -10.76 -1.70 3.36
CA SER A 12 -10.04 -1.69 4.64
C SER A 12 -9.18 -0.43 4.84
N GLY A 13 -8.94 0.36 3.77
CA GLY A 13 -8.11 1.57 3.81
C GLY A 13 -6.66 1.39 3.33
N VAL A 14 -6.37 0.34 2.55
CA VAL A 14 -5.01 0.03 2.05
C VAL A 14 -4.38 1.21 1.33
N SER A 15 -5.04 1.73 0.30
CA SER A 15 -4.50 2.81 -0.52
C SER A 15 -4.27 4.11 0.26
N VAL A 16 -5.16 4.41 1.23
CA VAL A 16 -5.01 5.55 2.15
C VAL A 16 -3.79 5.36 3.05
N CYS A 17 -3.62 4.17 3.63
CA CYS A 17 -2.46 3.88 4.48
C CYS A 17 -1.15 3.90 3.68
N ALA A 18 -1.15 3.34 2.46
CA ALA A 18 0.01 3.35 1.57
C ALA A 18 0.42 4.78 1.20
N ALA A 19 -0.53 5.62 0.79
CA ALA A 19 -0.28 7.03 0.47
C ALA A 19 0.25 7.81 1.69
N ALA A 20 -0.33 7.59 2.87
CA ALA A 20 0.10 8.26 4.09
C ALA A 20 1.52 7.87 4.52
N ILE A 21 1.85 6.58 4.46
CA ILE A 21 3.20 6.07 4.76
C ILE A 21 4.19 6.58 3.72
N ALA A 22 3.85 6.55 2.44
CA ALA A 22 4.71 7.03 1.37
C ALA A 22 5.02 8.52 1.49
N GLY A 23 4.01 9.35 1.76
CA GLY A 23 4.19 10.78 2.00
C GLY A 23 5.05 11.07 3.23
N ALA A 24 4.86 10.33 4.33
CA ALA A 24 5.66 10.48 5.54
C ALA A 24 7.13 10.05 5.34
N ALA A 25 7.36 9.00 4.57
CA ALA A 25 8.69 8.46 4.28
C ALA A 25 9.43 9.21 3.17
N ASN A 26 8.75 10.15 2.49
CA ASN A 26 9.22 10.72 1.23
C ASN A 26 9.63 9.57 0.28
N ALA A 27 8.73 8.62 0.06
CA ALA A 27 8.97 7.40 -0.70
C ALA A 27 8.46 7.50 -2.14
N VAL A 28 8.95 6.63 -3.01
CA VAL A 28 8.26 6.29 -4.26
C VAL A 28 7.03 5.48 -3.91
N LEU A 29 5.88 5.88 -4.43
CA LEU A 29 4.64 5.15 -4.26
C LEU A 29 4.36 4.33 -5.52
N VAL A 30 4.22 3.01 -5.36
CA VAL A 30 3.87 2.08 -6.45
C VAL A 30 2.44 1.65 -6.27
N ASP A 31 1.61 1.94 -7.27
CA ASP A 31 0.19 1.62 -7.27
C ASP A 31 -0.10 0.37 -8.08
N LEU A 32 -0.55 -0.70 -7.43
CA LEU A 32 -1.00 -1.92 -8.10
C LEU A 32 -2.52 -2.02 -8.20
N ASP A 33 -3.27 -1.24 -7.41
CA ASP A 33 -4.74 -1.35 -7.32
C ASP A 33 -5.47 -0.25 -8.12
N GLY A 34 -4.81 0.85 -8.44
CA GLY A 34 -5.26 1.87 -9.39
C GLY A 34 -5.92 3.11 -8.76
N ASP A 35 -6.08 3.12 -7.43
CA ASP A 35 -6.80 4.19 -6.74
C ASP A 35 -5.90 5.39 -6.37
N GLN A 36 -4.58 5.22 -6.43
CA GLN A 36 -3.63 6.24 -5.95
C GLN A 36 -3.73 7.59 -6.68
N PRO A 37 -3.89 7.65 -8.02
CA PRO A 37 -4.02 8.94 -8.68
C PRO A 37 -5.24 9.73 -8.18
N ALA A 38 -6.39 9.06 -8.05
CA ALA A 38 -7.65 9.68 -7.64
C ALA A 38 -7.58 10.23 -6.21
N LEU A 39 -7.08 9.44 -5.25
CA LEU A 39 -6.99 9.89 -3.85
C LEU A 39 -5.97 11.01 -3.63
N LEU A 40 -4.96 11.11 -4.51
CA LEU A 40 -3.96 12.19 -4.50
C LEU A 40 -4.37 13.41 -5.35
N GLY A 41 -5.53 13.37 -6.02
CA GLY A 41 -6.00 14.46 -6.88
C GLY A 41 -5.16 14.66 -8.14
N THR A 42 -4.48 13.60 -8.57
CA THR A 42 -3.66 13.60 -9.79
C THR A 42 -4.39 12.84 -10.90
N SER A 43 -4.15 13.22 -12.14
CA SER A 43 -4.65 12.51 -13.31
C SER A 43 -3.45 11.98 -14.08
N PRO A 44 -3.31 10.65 -14.24
CA PRO A 44 -2.23 10.10 -15.05
C PRO A 44 -2.35 10.61 -16.49
N ASP A 45 -1.21 10.94 -17.07
CA ASP A 45 -1.09 11.37 -18.45
C ASP A 45 -0.02 10.55 -19.20
N ALA A 46 0.26 10.91 -20.45
CA ALA A 46 1.24 10.20 -21.28
C ALA A 46 2.68 10.22 -20.71
N THR A 47 2.98 11.09 -19.74
CA THR A 47 4.30 11.18 -19.10
C THR A 47 4.37 10.39 -17.80
N SER A 48 3.24 9.92 -17.30
CA SER A 48 3.16 9.12 -16.08
C SER A 48 3.87 7.78 -16.26
N THR A 49 4.70 7.42 -15.29
CA THR A 49 5.35 6.10 -15.29
C THR A 49 4.39 5.04 -14.76
N THR A 50 4.43 3.83 -15.34
CA THR A 50 3.49 2.75 -15.05
C THR A 50 4.18 1.47 -14.61
N VAL A 51 3.53 0.65 -13.81
CA VAL A 51 4.05 -0.66 -13.38
C VAL A 51 4.42 -1.55 -14.58
N ALA A 52 3.65 -1.50 -15.67
CA ALA A 52 3.94 -2.26 -16.88
C ALA A 52 5.30 -1.88 -17.51
N GLN A 53 5.68 -0.60 -17.52
CA GLN A 53 7.01 -0.17 -17.97
C GLN A 53 8.13 -0.72 -17.06
N TRP A 54 7.84 -0.85 -15.77
CA TRP A 54 8.76 -1.43 -14.80
C TRP A 54 8.88 -2.95 -14.90
N MET A 55 7.86 -3.63 -15.43
CA MET A 55 7.90 -5.05 -15.78
C MET A 55 8.52 -5.32 -17.17
N ALA A 56 8.52 -4.33 -18.07
CA ALA A 56 9.00 -4.51 -19.44
C ALA A 56 10.50 -4.85 -19.53
N PRO A 57 10.96 -5.57 -20.57
CA PRO A 57 12.39 -5.85 -20.78
C PRO A 57 13.24 -4.58 -20.95
N THR A 58 12.67 -3.53 -21.52
CA THR A 58 13.33 -2.23 -21.69
C THR A 58 13.49 -1.50 -20.35
N PRO A 59 14.50 -0.63 -20.20
CA PRO A 59 14.61 0.22 -19.02
C PRO A 59 13.34 1.07 -18.81
N PRO A 60 12.84 1.21 -17.57
CA PRO A 60 11.70 2.07 -17.28
C PRO A 60 12.12 3.55 -17.32
N PRO A 61 11.14 4.49 -17.36
CA PRO A 61 11.41 5.89 -17.10
C PRO A 61 12.16 6.09 -15.78
N LYS A 62 13.06 7.09 -15.75
CA LYS A 62 13.86 7.39 -14.56
C LYS A 62 12.97 8.02 -13.49
N VAL A 63 12.99 7.46 -12.29
CA VAL A 63 12.48 8.11 -11.08
C VAL A 63 13.61 8.93 -10.47
N ALA A 64 13.49 10.25 -10.55
CA ALA A 64 14.54 11.17 -10.11
C ALA A 64 14.31 11.70 -8.69
N GLU A 65 13.05 11.71 -8.23
CA GLU A 65 12.67 12.39 -7.00
C GLU A 65 11.80 11.49 -6.11
N PRO A 66 12.00 11.55 -4.79
CA PRO A 66 11.03 11.11 -3.79
C PRO A 66 9.60 11.60 -4.07
N GLY A 67 8.59 10.84 -3.64
CA GLY A 67 7.18 11.21 -3.86
C GLY A 67 6.66 10.91 -5.27
N THR A 68 7.51 10.40 -6.17
CA THR A 68 7.07 9.96 -7.50
C THR A 68 6.05 8.81 -7.38
N LEU A 69 4.95 8.91 -8.10
CA LEU A 69 3.95 7.86 -8.24
C LEU A 69 4.24 7.00 -9.48
N ILE A 70 4.49 5.72 -9.28
CA ILE A 70 4.44 4.70 -10.33
C ILE A 70 3.02 4.16 -10.37
N THR A 71 2.27 4.58 -11.38
CA THR A 71 0.84 4.28 -11.51
C THR A 71 0.60 2.84 -11.94
N ARG A 72 -0.59 2.30 -11.64
CA ARG A 72 -1.02 1.00 -12.19
C ARG A 72 -1.00 0.99 -13.72
N GLY A 73 -1.46 2.11 -14.32
CA GLY A 73 -1.69 2.24 -15.75
C GLY A 73 -2.88 1.39 -16.23
N ASP A 74 -3.14 1.42 -17.55
CA ASP A 74 -4.28 0.71 -18.16
C ASP A 74 -3.92 -0.70 -18.67
N SER A 75 -2.66 -1.10 -18.54
CA SER A 75 -2.19 -2.40 -18.99
C SER A 75 -2.66 -3.51 -18.05
N ASN A 76 -2.98 -4.67 -18.60
CA ASN A 76 -3.23 -5.85 -17.79
C ASN A 76 -1.92 -6.31 -17.13
N LEU A 77 -1.86 -6.24 -15.80
CA LEU A 77 -0.73 -6.74 -15.01
C LEU A 77 -0.99 -8.22 -14.72
N ASP A 78 -0.49 -9.11 -15.58
CA ASP A 78 -0.63 -10.56 -15.38
C ASP A 78 0.12 -11.00 -14.12
N PRO A 79 -0.56 -11.52 -13.08
CA PRO A 79 0.11 -12.04 -11.90
C PRO A 79 1.04 -13.23 -12.20
N GLY A 80 0.81 -13.92 -13.33
CA GLY A 80 1.62 -15.05 -13.81
C GLY A 80 2.92 -14.65 -14.51
N ASP A 81 3.13 -13.37 -14.86
CA ASP A 81 4.38 -12.90 -15.49
C ASP A 81 5.55 -12.81 -14.50
N ALA A 82 6.07 -13.97 -14.11
CA ALA A 82 7.14 -14.09 -13.12
C ALA A 82 8.39 -13.29 -13.50
N ASP A 83 8.74 -13.27 -14.79
CA ASP A 83 9.91 -12.54 -15.29
C ASP A 83 9.70 -11.03 -15.22
N GLY A 84 8.52 -10.54 -15.60
CA GLY A 84 8.14 -9.14 -15.46
C GLY A 84 8.18 -8.67 -14.02
N TRP A 85 7.57 -9.43 -13.11
CA TRP A 85 7.57 -9.12 -11.68
C TRP A 85 8.98 -9.18 -11.08
N THR A 86 9.83 -10.11 -11.51
CA THR A 86 11.24 -10.17 -11.08
C THR A 86 12.03 -8.95 -11.55
N ARG A 87 11.82 -8.50 -12.79
CA ARG A 87 12.44 -7.26 -13.29
C ARG A 87 11.97 -6.04 -12.51
N CYS A 88 10.67 -5.94 -12.26
CA CYS A 88 10.07 -4.85 -11.50
C CYS A 88 10.64 -4.79 -10.07
N ALA A 89 10.60 -5.92 -9.35
CA ALA A 89 11.08 -6.04 -7.98
C ALA A 89 12.56 -5.63 -7.86
N ARG A 90 13.43 -6.14 -8.75
CA ARG A 90 14.86 -5.77 -8.77
C ARG A 90 15.08 -4.28 -9.04
N ARG A 91 14.28 -3.67 -9.91
CA ARG A 91 14.40 -2.24 -10.25
C ARG A 91 13.95 -1.36 -9.08
N LEU A 92 12.87 -1.75 -8.39
CA LEU A 92 12.40 -1.05 -7.20
C LEU A 92 13.41 -1.17 -6.04
N ASP A 93 14.01 -2.35 -5.86
CA ASP A 93 15.04 -2.58 -4.83
C ASP A 93 16.31 -1.75 -5.06
N ALA A 94 16.67 -1.54 -6.33
CA ALA A 94 17.83 -0.75 -6.71
C ALA A 94 17.63 0.77 -6.56
N LEU A 95 16.44 1.24 -6.20
CA LEU A 95 16.20 2.66 -5.95
C LEU A 95 16.91 3.11 -4.66
N ALA A 96 17.62 4.23 -4.74
CA ALA A 96 18.29 4.85 -3.60
C ALA A 96 17.33 5.57 -2.62
N MET A 97 16.02 5.34 -2.76
CA MET A 97 14.96 5.97 -1.98
C MET A 97 13.99 4.91 -1.46
N PRO A 98 13.27 5.19 -0.35
CA PRO A 98 12.23 4.29 0.14
C PRO A 98 11.16 4.03 -0.92
N VAL A 99 10.61 2.82 -0.94
CA VAL A 99 9.53 2.41 -1.83
C VAL A 99 8.38 1.88 -1.01
N VAL A 100 7.17 2.39 -1.26
CA VAL A 100 5.93 1.87 -0.68
C VAL A 100 5.07 1.33 -1.81
N VAL A 101 4.66 0.08 -1.70
CA VAL A 101 3.80 -0.60 -2.67
C VAL A 101 2.39 -0.68 -2.11
N ASP A 102 1.43 -0.02 -2.75
CA ASP A 102 0.01 -0.28 -2.57
C ASP A 102 -0.39 -1.52 -3.37
N ALA A 103 -0.51 -2.65 -2.70
CA ALA A 103 -0.92 -3.91 -3.32
C ALA A 103 -2.45 -4.13 -3.29
N GLY A 104 -3.21 -3.20 -2.71
CA GLY A 104 -4.65 -3.30 -2.60
C GLY A 104 -5.10 -4.59 -1.91
N CYS A 105 -6.11 -5.24 -2.49
CA CYS A 105 -6.54 -6.58 -2.08
C CYS A 105 -6.23 -7.71 -3.07
N SER A 106 -5.33 -7.44 -4.03
CA SER A 106 -4.85 -8.44 -4.98
C SER A 106 -3.79 -9.35 -4.36
N THR A 107 -3.55 -10.50 -4.97
CA THR A 107 -2.42 -11.35 -4.59
C THR A 107 -1.12 -10.63 -4.90
N VAL A 108 -0.30 -10.42 -3.89
CA VAL A 108 1.03 -9.81 -4.06
C VAL A 108 1.92 -10.78 -4.84
N PRO A 109 2.51 -10.36 -5.99
CA PRO A 109 3.42 -11.20 -6.76
C PRO A 109 4.61 -11.68 -5.91
N THR A 110 4.97 -12.96 -6.02
CA THR A 110 6.03 -13.58 -5.21
C THR A 110 7.39 -12.88 -5.35
N ALA A 111 7.70 -12.34 -6.53
CA ALA A 111 8.94 -11.60 -6.74
C ALA A 111 9.02 -10.32 -5.88
N LEU A 112 7.88 -9.67 -5.61
CA LEU A 112 7.82 -8.51 -4.73
C LEU A 112 7.90 -8.89 -3.26
N THR A 113 7.44 -10.10 -2.87
CA THR A 113 7.51 -10.59 -1.49
C THR A 113 8.84 -11.25 -1.12
N GLY A 114 9.71 -11.53 -2.09
CA GLY A 114 11.07 -12.07 -1.86
C GLY A 114 12.12 -11.02 -1.47
N ILE A 115 11.81 -9.73 -1.61
CA ILE A 115 12.70 -8.59 -1.35
C ILE A 115 12.29 -7.69 -0.16
N PRO A 116 10.99 -7.54 0.21
CA PRO A 116 10.55 -6.45 1.06
C PRO A 116 11.08 -6.61 2.48
N HIS A 117 11.40 -5.50 3.12
CA HIS A 117 11.77 -5.50 4.54
C HIS A 117 10.53 -5.55 5.43
N GLN A 118 9.38 -5.08 4.93
CA GLN A 118 8.14 -4.97 5.67
C GLN A 118 6.93 -5.28 4.79
N ILE A 119 6.00 -6.07 5.34
CA ILE A 119 4.68 -6.32 4.75
C ILE A 119 3.65 -5.97 5.82
N PHE A 120 2.87 -4.93 5.61
CA PHE A 120 1.84 -4.51 6.54
C PHE A 120 0.45 -4.87 6.02
N ALA A 121 -0.30 -5.58 6.86
CA ALA A 121 -1.70 -5.88 6.62
C ALA A 121 -2.57 -4.73 7.14
N VAL A 122 -3.45 -4.17 6.30
CA VAL A 122 -4.43 -3.15 6.71
C VAL A 122 -5.79 -3.81 6.85
N LEU A 123 -6.36 -3.74 8.05
CA LEU A 123 -7.62 -4.39 8.39
C LEU A 123 -8.53 -3.45 9.17
N ARG A 124 -9.84 -3.55 8.88
CA ARG A 124 -10.89 -3.11 9.81
C ARG A 124 -11.30 -4.31 10.68
N PRO A 125 -11.89 -4.10 11.88
CA PRO A 125 -12.52 -5.15 12.67
C PRO A 125 -13.76 -5.76 11.97
N CYS A 126 -13.52 -6.48 10.88
CA CYS A 126 -14.51 -7.01 9.97
C CYS A 126 -14.35 -8.53 9.88
N TYR A 127 -15.37 -9.26 10.34
CA TYR A 127 -15.39 -10.72 10.31
C TYR A 127 -15.00 -11.30 8.94
N LEU A 128 -15.57 -10.76 7.84
CA LEU A 128 -15.29 -11.27 6.50
C LEU A 128 -13.84 -11.03 6.05
N ALA A 129 -13.23 -9.92 6.45
CA ALA A 129 -11.82 -9.66 6.12
C ALA A 129 -10.89 -10.61 6.89
N LEU A 130 -11.15 -10.81 8.18
CA LEU A 130 -10.39 -11.77 9.01
C LEU A 130 -10.58 -13.22 8.56
N HIS A 131 -11.80 -13.60 8.22
CA HIS A 131 -12.09 -14.94 7.70
C HIS A 131 -11.36 -15.20 6.37
N ARG A 132 -11.27 -14.19 5.48
CA ARG A 132 -10.48 -14.30 4.25
C ARG A 132 -8.98 -14.40 4.55
N TRP A 133 -8.46 -13.56 5.46
CA TRP A 133 -7.07 -13.60 5.90
C TRP A 133 -6.67 -15.01 6.35
N TYR A 134 -7.46 -15.57 7.27
CA TYR A 134 -7.24 -16.91 7.82
C TYR A 134 -7.20 -18.00 6.75
N ARG A 135 -8.05 -17.90 5.71
CA ARG A 135 -8.11 -18.88 4.62
C ARG A 135 -7.01 -18.73 3.58
N GLN A 136 -6.54 -17.51 3.34
CA GLN A 136 -5.56 -17.23 2.29
C GLN A 136 -4.11 -17.43 2.75
N GLY A 137 -3.88 -17.58 4.07
CA GLY A 137 -2.54 -17.83 4.60
C GLY A 137 -1.56 -16.68 4.35
N HIS A 138 -2.06 -15.45 4.31
CA HIS A 138 -1.23 -14.27 4.08
C HIS A 138 -0.17 -14.12 5.19
N HIS A 139 1.05 -13.76 4.79
CA HIS A 139 2.14 -13.43 5.70
C HIS A 139 2.29 -11.90 5.78
N CYS A 140 2.41 -11.37 6.99
CA CYS A 140 2.73 -9.96 7.22
C CYS A 140 3.66 -9.82 8.43
N THR A 141 4.47 -8.76 8.43
CA THR A 141 5.39 -8.41 9.53
C THR A 141 4.72 -7.51 10.57
N GLY A 142 3.53 -6.99 10.28
CA GLY A 142 2.75 -6.17 11.20
C GLY A 142 1.35 -5.87 10.68
N VAL A 143 0.44 -5.53 11.60
CA VAL A 143 -0.93 -5.16 11.28
C VAL A 143 -1.21 -3.69 11.60
N ILE A 144 -1.83 -3.00 10.65
CA ILE A 144 -2.42 -1.68 10.81
C ILE A 144 -3.93 -1.89 10.95
N VAL A 145 -4.50 -1.45 12.07
CA VAL A 145 -5.94 -1.57 12.30
C VAL A 145 -6.62 -0.22 12.10
N VAL A 146 -7.55 -0.16 11.15
CA VAL A 146 -8.48 0.96 10.98
C VAL A 146 -9.71 0.69 11.83
N ASP A 147 -9.75 1.30 13.00
CA ASP A 147 -10.74 1.02 14.04
C ASP A 147 -12.03 1.80 13.82
N GLU A 148 -12.97 1.11 13.20
CA GLU A 148 -14.29 1.62 12.89
C GLU A 148 -15.28 1.34 14.04
N PRO A 149 -16.00 2.36 14.52
CA PRO A 149 -16.97 2.18 15.58
C PRO A 149 -18.15 1.30 15.15
N GLY A 150 -18.81 0.68 16.13
CA GLY A 150 -20.02 -0.12 15.91
C GLY A 150 -19.78 -1.53 15.39
N ARG A 151 -18.53 -1.99 15.36
CA ARG A 151 -18.17 -3.39 15.06
C ARG A 151 -18.22 -4.25 16.32
N ALA A 152 -18.59 -5.52 16.14
CA ALA A 152 -18.58 -6.50 17.23
C ALA A 152 -17.17 -7.01 17.57
N LEU A 153 -16.23 -6.89 16.63
CA LEU A 153 -14.83 -7.24 16.81
C LEU A 153 -14.03 -5.98 17.14
N GLY A 154 -12.97 -6.13 17.93
CA GLY A 154 -12.05 -5.05 18.27
C GLY A 154 -10.66 -5.21 17.65
N VAL A 155 -9.77 -4.29 18.02
CA VAL A 155 -8.35 -4.30 17.62
C VAL A 155 -7.67 -5.61 18.07
N ASP A 156 -7.91 -6.04 19.30
CA ASP A 156 -7.28 -7.25 19.87
C ASP A 156 -7.70 -8.52 19.11
N ASP A 157 -8.96 -8.60 18.66
CA ASP A 157 -9.43 -9.72 17.84
C ASP A 157 -8.71 -9.77 16.48
N VAL A 158 -8.50 -8.60 15.87
CA VAL A 158 -7.76 -8.48 14.60
C VAL A 158 -6.31 -8.93 14.80
N VAL A 159 -5.62 -8.40 15.81
CA VAL A 159 -4.21 -8.73 16.10
C VAL A 159 -4.06 -10.23 16.37
N ARG A 160 -4.96 -10.80 17.19
CA ARG A 160 -4.97 -12.23 17.50
C ARG A 160 -5.23 -13.10 16.27
N CYS A 161 -6.17 -12.71 15.41
CA CYS A 161 -6.52 -13.51 14.22
C CYS A 161 -5.45 -13.42 13.13
N VAL A 162 -4.78 -12.28 12.99
CA VAL A 162 -3.70 -12.07 12.01
C VAL A 162 -2.41 -12.75 12.46
N GLY A 163 -2.14 -12.76 13.77
CA GLY A 163 -0.92 -13.36 14.33
C GLY A 163 0.33 -12.50 14.13
N ALA A 164 0.18 -11.19 13.89
CA ALA A 164 1.28 -10.24 13.69
C ALA A 164 1.14 -9.05 14.66
N PRO A 165 2.24 -8.37 15.04
CA PRO A 165 2.17 -7.27 15.99
C PRO A 165 1.37 -6.08 15.44
N LEU A 166 0.60 -5.43 16.32
CA LEU A 166 -0.02 -4.13 16.01
C LEU A 166 1.07 -3.09 15.80
N VAL A 167 1.21 -2.58 14.57
CA VAL A 167 2.21 -1.55 14.25
C VAL A 167 1.60 -0.15 14.15
N ALA A 168 0.30 -0.04 13.88
CA ALA A 168 -0.43 1.22 13.99
C ALA A 168 -1.93 0.99 14.22
N HIS A 169 -2.54 1.91 14.97
CA HIS A 169 -3.98 1.95 15.24
C HIS A 169 -4.54 3.28 14.73
N VAL A 170 -5.21 3.23 13.59
CA VAL A 170 -5.83 4.38 12.94
C VAL A 170 -7.28 4.44 13.38
N ARG A 171 -7.66 5.49 14.11
CA ARG A 171 -9.07 5.70 14.44
C ARG A 171 -9.84 6.05 13.17
N TRP A 172 -11.03 5.50 13.01
CA TRP A 172 -11.93 5.91 11.95
C TRP A 172 -12.30 7.39 12.10
N ASP A 173 -12.10 8.14 11.03
CA ASP A 173 -12.33 9.58 10.97
C ASP A 173 -12.96 9.96 9.63
N PRO A 174 -14.18 10.55 9.61
CA PRO A 174 -14.82 11.05 8.39
C PRO A 174 -13.97 12.04 7.58
N ALA A 175 -13.04 12.75 8.23
CA ALA A 175 -12.14 13.67 7.54
C ALA A 175 -11.23 12.94 6.53
N ILE A 176 -10.90 11.67 6.77
CA ILE A 176 -10.16 10.84 5.81
C ILE A 176 -10.98 10.62 4.56
N ALA A 177 -12.24 10.19 4.69
CA ALA A 177 -13.13 9.98 3.55
C ALA A 177 -13.31 11.28 2.75
N ARG A 178 -13.58 12.41 3.42
CA ARG A 178 -13.72 13.72 2.76
C ARG A 178 -12.46 14.15 2.02
N ALA A 179 -11.27 13.87 2.56
CA ALA A 179 -10.02 14.19 1.90
C ALA A 179 -9.81 13.34 0.64
N VAL A 180 -10.14 12.03 0.71
CA VAL A 180 -10.08 11.12 -0.44
C VAL A 180 -11.08 11.53 -1.52
N ASP A 181 -12.34 11.78 -1.16
CA ASP A 181 -13.40 12.18 -2.10
C ASP A 181 -13.07 13.49 -2.83
N ALA A 182 -12.30 14.37 -2.19
CA ALA A 182 -11.83 15.62 -2.77
C ALA A 182 -10.50 15.50 -3.53
N GLY A 183 -9.84 14.34 -3.52
CA GLY A 183 -8.49 14.15 -4.08
C GLY A 183 -7.42 14.97 -3.35
N LEU A 184 -7.59 15.26 -2.06
CA LEU A 184 -6.73 16.15 -1.28
C LEU A 184 -5.80 15.41 -0.32
N LEU A 185 -5.73 14.08 -0.36
CA LEU A 185 -4.98 13.33 0.65
C LEU A 185 -3.48 13.68 0.66
N GLY A 186 -2.90 13.93 -0.53
CA GLY A 186 -1.48 14.28 -0.69
C GLY A 186 -1.12 15.69 -0.22
N VAL A 187 -2.07 16.63 -0.28
CA VAL A 187 -1.83 18.06 0.05
C VAL A 187 -2.39 18.45 1.42
N ARG A 188 -3.41 17.75 1.90
CA ARG A 188 -4.08 17.99 3.18
C ARG A 188 -4.30 16.68 3.90
N ARG A 189 -3.27 16.22 4.60
CA ARG A 189 -3.31 14.98 5.36
C ARG A 189 -4.14 15.15 6.66
N PRO A 190 -5.19 14.33 6.86
CA PRO A 190 -5.92 14.29 8.13
C PRO A 190 -5.03 13.86 9.31
N ALA A 191 -5.23 14.48 10.48
CA ALA A 191 -4.43 14.22 11.68
C ALA A 191 -4.51 12.76 12.16
N ALA A 192 -5.64 12.08 11.94
CA ALA A 192 -5.81 10.67 12.28
C ALA A 192 -4.80 9.74 11.58
N LEU A 193 -4.20 10.17 10.47
CA LEU A 193 -3.18 9.40 9.75
C LEU A 193 -1.76 9.62 10.30
N ALA A 194 -1.52 10.60 11.17
CA ALA A 194 -0.18 10.91 11.70
C ALA A 194 0.44 9.73 12.47
N VAL A 195 -0.38 8.83 13.01
CA VAL A 195 0.07 7.58 13.66
C VAL A 195 0.89 6.68 12.72
N LEU A 196 0.73 6.84 11.40
CA LEU A 196 1.47 6.07 10.39
C LEU A 196 2.88 6.60 10.14
N ASP A 197 3.23 7.79 10.66
CA ASP A 197 4.56 8.40 10.45
C ASP A 197 5.67 7.57 11.10
N ALA A 198 5.38 6.90 12.21
CA ALA A 198 6.34 6.01 12.87
C ALA A 198 6.73 4.80 11.98
N LEU A 199 5.90 4.44 11.00
CA LEU A 199 6.19 3.37 10.05
C LEU A 199 7.11 3.84 8.93
N ALA A 200 7.16 5.14 8.64
CA ALA A 200 8.10 5.74 7.70
C ALA A 200 9.54 5.72 8.22
N THR A 201 9.74 5.81 9.54
CA THR A 201 11.07 5.77 10.17
C THR A 201 11.59 4.37 10.46
N ARG A 202 10.72 3.35 10.56
CA ARG A 202 11.13 1.93 10.65
C ARG A 202 11.67 1.37 9.33
N ALA A 203 11.82 2.26 8.38
CA ALA A 203 12.11 2.08 6.98
C ALA A 203 13.48 2.71 6.60
N LEU A 204 14.16 3.27 7.59
CA LEU A 204 15.55 3.78 7.55
C LEU A 204 16.36 3.06 8.64
#